data_AF-A0A182E9F4-F1
#
_entry.id   AF-A0A182E9F4-F1
#
_cell.length_a   1.000
_cell.length_b   1.000
_cell.length_c   1.000
_cell.angle_alpha   90.00
_cell.angle_beta   90.00
_cell.angle_gamma   90.00
#
_symmetry.space_group_name_H-M   'P 1'
#
loop_
_entity.id
_entity.type
_entity.pdbx_description
1 polymer ?
#
loop_
_entity_poly.entity_id
_entity_poly.type
_entity_poly.pdbx_seq_one_letter_code
_entity_poly.pdbx_strand_id
1 'polypeptide(L)'
;MPASQLRGESANTAENAAATTAVKHNAGHMDVESDEDLRAQVRNDINEENLLNMEIPPMPEPIMSADGSGHRLMITSIDVENFKSYYGKHILGPFHQNFSAIIGPNGSGKSNVIDSLLFVFGYRASKIRSKKISVLIHSSAGRENISSCTVSVNFQKILDLPDGSYEIVPASQFTVSRTAFRDNSSKYTYNGKTMQFKDIAVLLRDVGIDLIHNRFLILQGEVEQIALMKPKALNENDDGMLEYLEDIIGSSRLKIPIETIQRKIDQLQEERSAQLNRTKFAEKEKNDAEGPMKNLIAELRVDNGITLTKNRLLQADRYKAKVELKADEEKKEEFEKDLEDTKKRQDEVLALQKNRKDEQKQLQRSFEKTQEEYEKTKQQLGELEQAEQKRKAELLRLNQRKKKLIDDIANEEKKVFFFLFSVG
;
A
#
# COMPACT_ATOMS: atom_id res chain seq x y z
N MET A 1 -65.19 15.84 -3.06
CA MET A 1 -65.63 17.13 -2.49
C MET A 1 -64.44 17.79 -1.83
N PRO A 2 -64.21 19.10 -2.02
CA PRO A 2 -64.17 19.84 -3.28
C PRO A 2 -62.80 20.58 -3.44
N ALA A 3 -62.32 20.76 -4.68
CA ALA A 3 -62.24 22.03 -5.44
C ALA A 3 -61.22 23.05 -4.87
N SER A 4 -60.28 23.58 -5.66
CA SER A 4 -60.57 24.42 -6.82
C SER A 4 -59.48 24.40 -7.91
N GLN A 5 -59.95 24.50 -9.15
CA GLN A 5 -59.22 24.61 -10.41
C GLN A 5 -58.74 26.06 -10.64
N LEU A 6 -57.72 26.26 -11.49
CA LEU A 6 -57.87 26.97 -12.78
C LEU A 6 -56.58 26.95 -13.62
N ARG A 7 -56.80 26.89 -14.94
CA ARG A 7 -55.85 26.86 -16.07
C ARG A 7 -55.05 28.16 -16.23
N GLY A 8 -53.95 28.10 -16.97
CA GLY A 8 -53.47 29.23 -17.77
C GLY A 8 -52.01 29.13 -18.22
N GLU A 9 -51.80 28.95 -19.52
CA GLU A 9 -50.50 28.93 -20.21
C GLU A 9 -49.71 30.24 -20.03
N SER A 10 -48.38 30.14 -19.98
CA SER A 10 -47.48 31.06 -20.69
C SER A 10 -46.03 30.59 -20.54
N ALA A 11 -45.38 30.42 -21.68
CA ALA A 11 -43.95 30.17 -21.79
C ALA A 11 -43.17 31.39 -21.26
N ASN A 12 -42.25 31.15 -20.34
CA ASN A 12 -41.21 32.09 -19.93
C ASN A 12 -40.06 31.28 -19.31
N THR A 13 -39.14 30.80 -20.15
CA THR A 13 -37.78 30.45 -19.70
C THR A 13 -36.89 31.64 -19.97
N ALA A 14 -36.42 32.22 -18.87
CA ALA A 14 -35.55 33.37 -18.82
C ALA A 14 -34.22 33.11 -19.56
N GLU A 15 -33.94 33.98 -20.52
CA GLU A 15 -32.58 34.30 -20.95
C GLU A 15 -31.85 34.96 -19.78
N ASN A 16 -30.69 34.42 -19.40
CA ASN A 16 -29.66 35.20 -18.74
C ASN A 16 -28.26 34.68 -19.08
N ALA A 17 -27.55 35.54 -19.81
CA ALA A 17 -26.12 35.81 -19.71
C ALA A 17 -25.12 34.68 -20.04
N ALA A 18 -24.64 34.69 -21.29
CA ALA A 18 -23.21 34.50 -21.56
C ALA A 18 -22.80 35.46 -22.68
N ALA A 19 -21.93 36.40 -22.33
CA ALA A 19 -21.45 37.47 -23.19
C ALA A 19 -20.70 36.91 -24.41
N THR A 20 -21.25 37.17 -25.61
CA THR A 20 -20.58 36.93 -26.88
C THR A 20 -19.54 38.01 -27.12
N THR A 21 -18.32 37.80 -26.62
CA THR A 21 -17.17 38.62 -27.00
C THR A 21 -16.78 38.25 -28.43
N ALA A 22 -17.14 39.11 -29.37
CA ALA A 22 -16.70 39.07 -30.75
C ALA A 22 -15.17 38.99 -30.81
N VAL A 23 -14.64 37.83 -31.20
CA VAL A 23 -13.23 37.68 -31.58
C VAL A 23 -13.05 38.42 -32.90
N LYS A 24 -12.55 39.65 -32.82
CA LYS A 24 -11.99 40.37 -33.96
C LYS A 24 -10.95 39.47 -34.61
N HIS A 25 -11.20 39.06 -35.86
CA HIS A 25 -10.14 38.61 -36.76
C HIS A 25 -9.15 39.75 -36.94
N ASN A 26 -8.12 39.76 -36.10
CA ASN A 26 -6.95 40.58 -36.31
C ASN A 26 -6.09 39.81 -37.31
N ALA A 27 -6.16 40.21 -38.58
CA ALA A 27 -5.25 39.78 -39.62
C ALA A 27 -3.86 40.41 -39.33
N GLY A 28 -3.17 39.83 -38.34
CA GLY A 28 -1.76 40.08 -38.09
C GLY A 28 -0.95 39.21 -39.04
N HIS A 29 -0.39 39.84 -40.08
CA HIS A 29 0.57 39.24 -40.99
C HIS A 29 1.80 38.85 -40.16
N MET A 30 1.95 37.55 -39.85
CA MET A 30 3.15 37.05 -39.17
C MET A 30 4.29 37.05 -40.18
N ASP A 31 5.34 37.76 -39.81
CA ASP A 31 6.63 37.72 -40.47
C ASP A 31 7.09 36.27 -40.68
N VAL A 32 7.75 36.07 -41.81
CA VAL A 32 8.38 34.84 -42.28
C VAL A 32 9.00 34.06 -41.11
N GLU A 33 8.40 32.90 -40.83
CA GLU A 33 8.83 31.92 -39.83
C GLU A 33 10.34 31.71 -39.92
N SER A 34 10.98 31.74 -38.76
CA SER A 34 12.42 31.61 -38.64
C SER A 34 12.91 30.21 -39.08
N ASP A 35 14.16 30.10 -39.57
CA ASP A 35 14.85 28.78 -39.67
C ASP A 35 14.80 28.02 -38.33
N GLU A 36 14.75 28.76 -37.23
CA GLU A 36 14.53 28.28 -35.86
C GLU A 36 13.14 27.65 -35.68
N ASP A 37 12.07 28.21 -36.24
CA ASP A 37 10.70 27.69 -36.12
C ASP A 37 10.49 26.42 -36.96
N LEU A 38 11.14 26.31 -38.11
CA LEU A 38 11.16 25.08 -38.91
C LEU A 38 11.94 23.95 -38.20
N ARG A 39 13.04 24.28 -37.52
CA ARG A 39 13.78 23.34 -36.65
C ARG A 39 13.03 23.07 -35.33
N ALA A 40 12.29 24.04 -34.80
CA ALA A 40 11.53 23.94 -33.56
C ALA A 40 10.19 23.20 -33.73
N GLN A 41 9.59 23.19 -34.91
CA GLN A 41 8.36 22.42 -35.18
C GLN A 41 8.60 20.91 -35.20
N VAL A 42 9.83 20.44 -35.44
CA VAL A 42 10.23 19.02 -35.23
C VAL A 42 10.45 18.71 -33.74
N ARG A 43 10.54 19.72 -32.88
CA ARG A 43 10.98 19.63 -31.48
C ARG A 43 9.86 19.30 -30.49
N ASN A 44 8.59 19.27 -30.91
CA ASN A 44 7.44 19.34 -29.99
C ASN A 44 6.57 18.09 -29.84
N ASP A 45 6.85 16.97 -30.54
CA ASP A 45 6.02 15.75 -30.43
C ASP A 45 6.72 14.59 -29.69
N ILE A 46 7.67 14.88 -28.78
CA ILE A 46 8.25 13.82 -27.94
C ILE A 46 7.29 13.55 -26.78
N ASN A 47 6.49 12.49 -26.92
CA ASN A 47 5.61 12.01 -25.87
C ASN A 47 6.43 11.36 -24.74
N GLU A 48 6.63 12.10 -23.64
CA GLU A 48 7.41 11.66 -22.47
C GLU A 48 6.83 10.41 -21.77
N GLU A 49 5.56 10.06 -22.02
CA GLU A 49 4.92 8.88 -21.43
C GLU A 49 5.21 7.59 -22.21
N ASN A 50 5.60 7.67 -23.48
CA ASN A 50 5.76 6.49 -24.34
C ASN A 50 7.13 6.44 -25.04
N LEU A 51 8.20 6.49 -24.22
CA LEU A 51 9.59 6.55 -24.68
C LEU A 51 10.03 5.35 -25.54
N LEU A 52 9.38 4.19 -25.41
CA LEU A 52 9.66 3.01 -26.25
C LEU A 52 9.20 3.19 -27.70
N ASN A 53 8.22 4.09 -27.93
CA ASN A 53 7.67 4.41 -29.25
C ASN A 53 8.09 5.82 -29.71
N MET A 54 9.16 6.37 -29.14
CA MET A 54 9.65 7.69 -29.55
C MET A 54 10.15 7.64 -31.00
N GLU A 55 9.43 8.32 -31.89
CA GLU A 55 9.79 8.39 -33.31
C GLU A 55 10.96 9.35 -33.48
N ILE A 56 12.14 8.80 -33.74
CA ILE A 56 13.30 9.58 -34.14
C ILE A 56 13.09 9.93 -35.62
N PRO A 57 13.14 11.22 -36.00
CA PRO A 57 13.02 11.60 -37.40
C PRO A 57 14.09 10.87 -38.23
N PRO A 58 13.73 10.40 -39.44
CA PRO A 58 14.64 9.64 -40.28
C PRO A 58 15.90 10.46 -40.60
N MET A 59 17.00 9.77 -40.89
CA MET A 59 18.21 10.44 -41.34
C MET A 59 17.88 11.31 -42.56
N PRO A 60 18.29 12.59 -42.59
CA PRO A 60 18.19 13.35 -43.83
C PRO A 60 19.00 12.61 -44.89
N GLU A 61 18.34 12.22 -45.99
CA GLU A 61 19.03 11.53 -47.07
C GLU A 61 20.16 12.43 -47.59
N PRO A 62 21.35 11.87 -47.89
CA PRO A 62 22.43 12.64 -48.46
C PRO A 62 21.96 13.24 -49.78
N ILE A 63 21.86 14.56 -49.81
CA ILE A 63 21.30 15.37 -50.91
C ILE A 63 22.16 15.29 -52.20
N MET A 64 23.32 14.63 -52.14
CA MET A 64 24.11 14.29 -53.31
C MET A 64 23.42 13.15 -54.05
N SER A 65 22.66 13.51 -55.08
CA SER A 65 22.07 12.69 -56.14
C SER A 65 22.69 11.30 -56.25
N ALA A 66 22.02 10.30 -55.69
CA ALA A 66 22.29 8.91 -56.02
C ALA A 66 20.99 8.10 -55.98
N ASP A 67 19.94 8.58 -56.68
CA ASP A 67 18.84 7.73 -57.16
C ASP A 67 19.35 6.58 -58.08
N GLY A 68 20.67 6.38 -58.21
CA GLY A 68 21.34 5.54 -59.20
C GLY A 68 21.14 5.99 -60.64
N SER A 69 20.31 7.02 -60.88
CA SER A 69 19.80 7.41 -62.18
C SER A 69 20.70 8.37 -62.95
N GLY A 70 21.69 8.99 -62.29
CA GLY A 70 22.65 9.90 -62.91
C GLY A 70 22.10 11.29 -63.28
N HIS A 71 20.83 11.59 -62.96
CA HIS A 71 20.24 12.90 -63.26
C HIS A 71 20.68 13.97 -62.26
N ARG A 72 21.13 15.12 -62.78
CA ARG A 72 21.56 16.29 -62.00
C ARG A 72 20.63 17.47 -62.22
N LEU A 73 20.35 18.24 -61.17
CA LEU A 73 19.58 19.48 -61.28
C LEU A 73 20.48 20.64 -61.72
N MET A 74 20.00 21.45 -62.66
CA MET A 74 20.69 22.62 -63.19
C MET A 74 19.75 23.83 -63.26
N ILE A 75 20.28 25.02 -62.95
CA ILE A 75 19.60 26.31 -63.22
C ILE A 75 19.82 26.67 -64.69
N THR A 76 18.76 26.98 -65.42
CA THR A 76 18.82 27.37 -66.84
C THR A 76 18.94 28.87 -67.01
N SER A 77 18.03 29.62 -66.39
CA SER A 77 18.03 31.07 -66.33
C SER A 77 17.42 31.58 -65.03
N ILE A 78 17.74 32.83 -64.70
CA ILE A 78 17.09 33.58 -63.63
C ILE A 78 16.44 34.79 -64.28
N ASP A 79 15.12 34.84 -64.26
CA ASP A 79 14.35 35.96 -64.80
C ASP A 79 14.07 36.94 -63.67
N VAL A 80 14.52 38.18 -63.85
CA VAL A 80 14.48 39.23 -62.83
C VAL A 80 13.67 40.40 -63.35
N GLU A 81 12.68 40.84 -62.59
CA GLU A 81 11.83 41.97 -62.93
C GLU A 81 11.82 43.01 -61.82
N ASN A 82 12.27 44.23 -62.13
CA ASN A 82 12.29 45.38 -61.22
C ASN A 82 13.00 45.11 -59.88
N PHE A 83 14.08 44.34 -59.86
CA PHE A 83 14.79 43.95 -58.63
C PHE A 83 16.13 44.69 -58.49
N LYS A 84 16.33 45.40 -57.38
CA LYS A 84 17.56 46.15 -57.05
C LYS A 84 18.07 47.02 -58.21
N SER A 85 19.15 46.62 -58.87
CA SER A 85 19.74 47.37 -60.00
C SER A 85 19.08 47.08 -61.34
N TYR A 86 18.24 46.04 -61.43
CA TYR A 86 17.58 45.60 -62.65
C TYR A 86 16.22 46.30 -62.79
N TYR A 87 16.07 47.13 -63.81
CA TYR A 87 14.80 47.81 -64.12
C TYR A 87 14.11 47.14 -65.30
N GLY A 88 12.82 46.84 -65.16
CA GLY A 88 12.09 46.05 -66.15
C GLY A 88 12.51 44.59 -66.09
N LYS A 89 12.17 43.84 -67.15
CA LYS A 89 12.45 42.41 -67.24
C LYS A 89 13.83 42.15 -67.83
N HIS A 90 14.66 41.45 -67.08
CA HIS A 90 15.98 40.98 -67.47
C HIS A 90 16.06 39.46 -67.30
N ILE A 91 16.70 38.78 -68.25
CA ILE A 91 16.96 37.34 -68.19
C ILE A 91 18.45 37.16 -67.95
N LEU A 92 18.82 36.54 -66.84
CA LEU A 92 20.20 36.19 -66.50
C LEU A 92 20.43 34.74 -66.93
N GLY A 93 21.32 34.56 -67.91
CA GLY A 93 21.63 33.25 -68.48
C GLY A 93 21.70 33.29 -70.01
N PRO A 94 21.74 32.13 -70.68
CA PRO A 94 21.67 30.78 -70.09
C PRO A 94 22.92 30.44 -69.25
N PHE A 95 22.73 29.78 -68.12
CA PHE A 95 23.84 29.25 -67.34
C PHE A 95 24.41 28.00 -68.01
N HIS A 96 25.70 27.76 -67.84
CA HIS A 96 26.37 26.56 -68.31
C HIS A 96 26.15 25.41 -67.32
N GLN A 97 26.05 24.18 -67.84
CA GLN A 97 25.80 22.97 -67.06
C GLN A 97 26.77 22.74 -65.90
N ASN A 98 28.05 23.10 -66.07
CA ASN A 98 29.08 22.76 -65.08
C ASN A 98 29.48 23.96 -64.24
N PHE A 99 29.90 25.05 -64.89
CA PHE A 99 30.45 26.21 -64.22
C PHE A 99 30.13 27.47 -65.02
N SER A 100 29.67 28.50 -64.32
CA SER A 100 29.39 29.82 -64.88
C SER A 100 30.05 30.88 -64.00
N ALA A 101 30.92 31.70 -64.58
CA ALA A 101 31.56 32.80 -63.87
C ALA A 101 30.79 34.11 -64.11
N ILE A 102 30.45 34.81 -63.02
CA ILE A 102 29.81 36.14 -63.09
C ILE A 102 30.90 37.21 -62.93
N ILE A 103 31.24 37.90 -64.02
CA ILE A 103 32.27 38.95 -64.06
C ILE A 103 31.66 40.31 -64.42
N GLY A 104 32.36 41.39 -64.06
CA GLY A 104 31.89 42.76 -64.33
C GLY A 104 32.53 43.80 -63.40
N PRO A 105 32.43 45.10 -63.73
CA PRO A 105 33.03 46.18 -62.94
C PRO A 105 32.35 46.33 -61.57
N ASN A 106 32.99 47.01 -60.61
CA ASN A 106 32.40 47.27 -59.29
C ASN A 106 31.11 48.08 -59.45
N GLY A 107 30.06 47.70 -58.72
CA GLY A 107 28.74 48.34 -58.82
C GLY A 107 27.84 47.88 -59.98
N SER A 108 28.30 46.99 -60.87
CA SER A 108 27.49 46.45 -62.00
C SER A 108 26.35 45.50 -61.61
N GLY A 109 26.09 45.31 -60.31
CA GLY A 109 25.03 44.42 -59.84
C GLY A 109 25.40 42.93 -59.80
N LYS A 110 26.68 42.55 -59.93
CA LYS A 110 27.13 41.13 -59.80
C LYS A 110 26.58 40.44 -58.54
N SER A 111 26.72 41.09 -57.40
CA SER A 111 26.22 40.56 -56.13
C SER A 111 24.69 40.52 -56.07
N ASN A 112 24.00 41.30 -56.91
CA ASN A 112 22.53 41.27 -56.98
C ASN A 112 22.03 39.99 -57.68
N VAL A 113 22.87 39.30 -58.46
CA VAL A 113 22.54 37.97 -59.00
C VAL A 113 22.39 36.96 -57.86
N ILE A 114 23.35 36.93 -56.93
CA ILE A 114 23.28 36.08 -55.73
C ILE A 114 22.13 36.51 -54.83
N ASP A 115 21.91 37.82 -54.66
CA ASP A 115 20.77 38.32 -53.89
C ASP A 115 19.42 37.90 -54.49
N SER A 116 19.33 37.75 -55.82
CA SER A 116 18.12 37.28 -56.51
C SER A 116 17.84 35.81 -56.16
N LEU A 117 18.88 34.97 -56.13
CA LEU A 117 18.78 33.58 -55.68
C LEU A 117 18.40 33.49 -54.20
N LEU A 118 19.07 34.26 -53.33
CA LEU A 118 18.75 34.31 -51.90
C LEU A 118 17.31 34.75 -51.66
N PHE A 119 16.82 35.71 -52.45
CA PHE A 119 15.44 36.17 -52.38
C PHE A 119 14.44 35.05 -52.72
N VAL A 120 14.66 34.31 -53.82
CA VAL A 120 13.76 33.20 -54.21
C VAL A 120 13.84 32.02 -53.24
N PHE A 121 15.00 31.75 -52.65
CA PHE A 121 15.18 30.68 -51.67
C PHE A 121 14.70 31.02 -50.25
N GLY A 122 14.15 32.23 -50.04
CA GLY A 122 13.51 32.57 -48.77
C GLY A 122 14.45 33.04 -47.66
N TYR A 123 15.70 33.39 -47.98
CA TYR A 123 16.64 33.90 -46.98
C TYR A 123 16.13 35.19 -46.32
N ARG A 124 16.52 35.37 -45.05
CA ARG A 124 16.26 36.61 -44.30
C ARG A 124 16.80 37.83 -45.07
N ALA A 125 16.06 38.94 -45.03
CA ALA A 125 16.45 40.17 -45.70
C ALA A 125 17.85 40.66 -45.28
N SER A 126 18.25 40.43 -44.02
CA SER A 126 19.59 40.74 -43.50
C SER A 126 20.70 40.06 -44.31
N LYS A 127 20.53 38.77 -44.66
CA LYS A 127 21.46 38.04 -45.53
C LYS A 127 21.44 38.56 -46.98
N ILE A 128 20.32 39.13 -47.43
CA ILE A 128 20.17 39.81 -48.73
C ILE A 128 20.70 41.26 -48.68
N ARG A 129 21.40 41.65 -47.60
CA ARG A 129 21.98 42.98 -47.40
C ARG A 129 20.91 44.09 -47.47
N SER A 130 19.71 43.80 -46.98
CA SER A 130 18.56 44.72 -47.01
C SER A 130 17.76 44.63 -45.72
N LYS A 131 17.25 45.76 -45.20
CA LYS A 131 16.49 45.75 -43.93
C LYS A 131 15.03 45.32 -44.11
N LYS A 132 14.46 45.55 -45.30
CA LYS A 132 13.05 45.27 -45.61
C LYS A 132 12.95 44.70 -47.02
N ILE A 133 11.95 43.86 -47.26
CA ILE A 133 11.67 43.24 -48.56
C ILE A 133 11.31 44.31 -49.60
N SER A 134 10.57 45.36 -49.21
CA SER A 134 10.22 46.48 -50.10
C SER A 134 11.42 47.21 -50.70
N VAL A 135 12.59 47.19 -50.04
CA VAL A 135 13.83 47.81 -50.52
C VAL A 135 14.46 47.03 -51.68
N LEU A 136 14.04 45.78 -51.89
CA LEU A 136 14.47 44.97 -53.03
C LEU A 136 13.83 45.42 -54.34
N ILE A 137 12.74 46.19 -54.28
CA ILE A 137 12.09 46.77 -55.45
C ILE A 137 13.00 47.88 -56.00
N HIS A 138 13.28 47.83 -57.30
CA HIS A 138 14.08 48.83 -57.99
C HIS A 138 13.52 50.24 -57.75
N SER A 139 14.38 51.16 -57.36
CA SER A 139 14.05 52.57 -57.18
C SER A 139 15.15 53.41 -57.81
N SER A 140 14.81 54.12 -58.89
CA SER A 140 15.69 55.07 -59.57
C SER A 140 14.97 56.41 -59.72
N ALA A 141 15.71 57.51 -59.73
CA ALA A 141 15.16 58.85 -59.94
C ALA A 141 14.26 58.89 -61.19
N GLY A 142 12.98 59.25 -61.01
CA GLY A 142 11.97 59.31 -62.08
C GLY A 142 11.16 58.03 -62.33
N ARG A 143 11.39 56.94 -61.56
CA ARG A 143 10.69 55.65 -61.71
C ARG A 143 10.16 55.13 -60.37
N GLU A 144 9.51 56.01 -59.62
CA GLU A 144 9.03 55.76 -58.25
C GLU A 144 7.65 55.07 -58.18
N ASN A 145 7.10 54.61 -59.30
CA ASN A 145 5.76 54.01 -59.38
C ASN A 145 5.75 52.47 -59.51
N ILE A 146 6.88 51.80 -59.25
CA ILE A 146 6.95 50.33 -59.31
C ILE A 146 6.35 49.70 -58.04
N SER A 147 5.22 49.03 -58.16
CA SER A 147 4.50 48.42 -57.02
C SER A 147 5.09 47.10 -56.52
N SER A 148 5.82 46.37 -57.37
CA SER A 148 6.32 45.02 -57.07
C SER A 148 7.58 44.67 -57.86
N CYS A 149 8.34 43.72 -57.34
CA CYS A 149 9.43 43.06 -58.07
C CYS A 149 9.23 41.54 -58.05
N THR A 150 9.67 40.88 -59.11
CA THR A 150 9.51 39.43 -59.28
C THR A 150 10.85 38.83 -59.67
N VAL A 151 11.22 37.73 -59.04
CA VAL A 151 12.38 36.92 -59.44
C VAL A 151 11.90 35.50 -59.66
N SER A 152 12.27 34.90 -60.80
CA SER A 152 11.95 33.53 -61.17
C SER A 152 13.24 32.77 -61.47
N VAL A 153 13.44 31.62 -60.83
CA VAL A 153 14.56 30.72 -61.11
C VAL A 153 14.01 29.51 -61.86
N ASN A 154 14.56 29.27 -63.05
CA ASN A 154 14.16 28.19 -63.92
C ASN A 154 15.13 27.01 -63.74
N PHE A 155 14.62 25.86 -63.36
CA PHE A 155 15.37 24.63 -63.13
C PHE A 155 15.05 23.57 -64.20
N GLN A 156 16.01 22.70 -64.48
CA GLN A 156 15.80 21.50 -65.30
C GLN A 156 16.69 20.36 -64.80
N LYS A 157 16.27 19.11 -64.98
CA LYS A 157 17.14 17.94 -64.75
C LYS A 157 17.86 17.59 -66.05
N ILE A 158 19.16 17.33 -65.93
CA ILE A 158 20.04 16.93 -67.04
C ILE A 158 20.68 15.58 -66.72
N LEU A 159 20.95 14.79 -67.77
CA LEU A 159 21.78 13.60 -67.72
C LEU A 159 23.10 13.94 -68.40
N ASP A 160 24.20 13.93 -67.64
CA ASP A 160 25.54 14.21 -68.17
C ASP A 160 26.01 12.97 -68.97
N LEU A 161 26.32 13.15 -70.25
CA LEU A 161 26.81 12.09 -71.12
C LEU A 161 28.35 11.98 -71.05
N PRO A 162 28.94 10.80 -71.33
CA PRO A 162 30.40 10.59 -71.26
C PRO A 162 31.21 11.48 -72.21
N ASP A 163 30.58 12.02 -73.26
CA ASP A 163 31.18 12.92 -74.24
C ASP A 163 31.19 14.40 -73.80
N GLY A 164 30.66 14.69 -72.60
CA GLY A 164 30.55 16.03 -72.04
C GLY A 164 29.33 16.81 -72.53
N SER A 165 28.47 16.22 -73.35
CA SER A 165 27.15 16.76 -73.68
C SER A 165 26.12 16.37 -72.60
N TYR A 166 24.89 16.90 -72.71
CA TYR A 166 23.82 16.56 -71.78
C TYR A 166 22.48 16.36 -72.48
N GLU A 167 21.69 15.46 -71.93
CA GLU A 167 20.29 15.27 -72.32
C GLU A 167 19.36 15.87 -71.26
N ILE A 168 18.32 16.56 -71.71
CA ILE A 168 17.30 17.11 -70.81
C ILE A 168 16.28 16.03 -70.52
N VAL A 169 16.03 15.78 -69.23
CA VAL A 169 14.98 14.86 -68.82
C VAL A 169 13.62 15.44 -69.22
N PRO A 170 12.80 14.74 -70.03
CA PRO A 170 11.49 15.23 -70.43
C PRO A 170 10.61 15.59 -69.23
N ALA A 171 9.87 16.70 -69.31
CA ALA A 171 8.97 17.19 -68.27
C ALA A 171 9.63 17.46 -66.89
N SER A 172 10.95 17.65 -66.84
CA SER A 172 11.68 17.98 -65.61
C SER A 172 11.83 19.49 -65.33
N GLN A 173 11.37 20.33 -66.25
CA GLN A 173 11.50 21.78 -66.13
C GLN A 173 10.48 22.33 -65.14
N PHE A 174 10.96 23.13 -64.19
CA PHE A 174 10.09 23.85 -63.28
C PHE A 174 10.66 25.22 -62.92
N THR A 175 9.77 26.15 -62.61
CA THR A 175 10.09 27.53 -62.27
C THR A 175 9.62 27.82 -60.86
N VAL A 176 10.53 28.32 -60.02
CA VAL A 176 10.20 28.86 -58.70
C VAL A 176 10.32 30.37 -58.76
N SER A 177 9.24 31.09 -58.46
CA SER A 177 9.24 32.54 -58.45
C SER A 177 8.78 33.09 -57.10
N ARG A 178 9.35 34.23 -56.74
CA ARG A 178 8.93 35.04 -55.60
C ARG A 178 8.65 36.46 -56.05
N THR A 179 7.47 36.97 -55.70
CA THR A 179 7.06 38.35 -55.95
C THR A 179 7.01 39.10 -54.62
N ALA A 180 7.67 40.25 -54.55
CA ALA A 180 7.61 41.15 -53.39
C ALA A 180 6.82 42.42 -53.73
N PHE A 181 6.05 42.90 -52.76
CA PHE A 181 5.21 44.08 -52.87
C PHE A 181 5.67 45.19 -51.91
N ARG A 182 5.23 46.43 -52.14
CA ARG A 182 5.60 47.59 -51.31
C ARG A 182 5.14 47.52 -49.86
N ASP A 183 4.06 46.78 -49.61
CA ASP A 183 3.53 46.52 -48.27
C ASP A 183 4.42 45.56 -47.44
N ASN A 184 5.55 45.12 -48.00
CA ASN A 184 6.45 44.08 -47.47
C ASN A 184 5.88 42.66 -47.49
N SER A 185 4.71 42.46 -48.10
CA SER A 185 4.23 41.11 -48.38
C SER A 185 5.04 40.47 -49.51
N SER A 186 5.12 39.14 -49.49
CA SER A 186 5.72 38.39 -50.58
C SER A 186 4.89 37.16 -50.91
N LYS A 187 4.81 36.83 -52.19
CA LYS A 187 4.03 35.72 -52.72
C LYS A 187 4.93 34.78 -53.49
N TYR A 188 4.82 33.49 -53.21
CA TYR A 188 5.54 32.47 -53.94
C TYR A 188 4.67 31.81 -54.99
N THR A 189 5.28 31.48 -56.13
CA THR A 189 4.65 30.71 -57.19
C THR A 189 5.57 29.63 -57.70
N TYR A 190 5.03 28.44 -57.91
CA TYR A 190 5.72 27.31 -58.53
C TYR A 190 4.99 26.98 -59.84
N ASN A 191 5.69 27.03 -60.97
CA ASN A 191 5.09 26.88 -62.31
C ASN A 191 3.85 27.78 -62.52
N GLY A 192 3.91 29.00 -61.98
CA GLY A 192 2.80 29.97 -62.04
C GLY A 192 1.65 29.74 -61.03
N LYS A 193 1.63 28.61 -60.32
CA LYS A 193 0.65 28.34 -59.25
C LYS A 193 1.11 28.92 -57.93
N THR A 194 0.23 29.62 -57.22
CA THR A 194 0.54 30.18 -55.90
C THR A 194 0.58 29.08 -54.85
N MET A 195 1.64 29.02 -54.05
CA MET A 195 1.79 28.08 -52.93
C MET A 195 2.45 28.75 -51.73
N GLN A 196 2.37 28.10 -50.56
CA GLN A 196 3.09 28.56 -49.38
C GLN A 196 4.58 28.22 -49.49
N PHE A 197 5.41 28.95 -48.74
CA PHE A 197 6.85 28.69 -48.73
C PHE A 197 7.19 27.29 -48.21
N LYS A 198 6.44 26.79 -47.21
CA LYS A 198 6.63 25.43 -46.65
C LYS A 198 6.50 24.35 -47.73
N ASP A 199 5.44 24.41 -48.53
CA ASP A 199 5.19 23.44 -49.60
C ASP A 199 6.30 23.48 -50.66
N ILE A 200 6.77 24.69 -50.99
CA ILE A 200 7.87 24.88 -51.94
C ILE A 200 9.20 24.36 -51.37
N ALA A 201 9.45 24.53 -50.08
CA ALA A 201 10.64 24.02 -49.42
C ALA A 201 10.67 22.48 -49.42
N VAL A 202 9.53 21.82 -49.20
CA VAL A 202 9.40 20.36 -49.34
C VAL A 202 9.66 19.92 -50.77
N LEU A 203 9.03 20.57 -51.76
CA LEU A 203 9.25 20.25 -53.17
C LEU A 203 10.71 20.46 -53.60
N LEU A 204 11.38 21.50 -53.11
CA LEU A 204 12.79 21.74 -53.41
C LEU A 204 13.70 20.70 -52.75
N ARG A 205 13.36 20.25 -51.53
CA ARG A 205 14.06 19.16 -50.85
C ARG A 205 13.98 17.87 -51.64
N ASP A 206 12.82 17.53 -52.20
CA ASP A 206 12.63 16.33 -53.02
C ASP A 206 13.50 16.33 -54.29
N VAL A 207 13.91 17.51 -54.77
CA VAL A 207 14.82 17.66 -55.93
C VAL A 207 16.29 17.84 -55.49
N GLY A 208 16.57 17.75 -54.19
CA GLY A 208 17.91 17.84 -53.65
C GLY A 208 18.43 19.27 -53.43
N ILE A 209 17.53 20.23 -53.17
CA ILE A 209 17.90 21.55 -52.65
C ILE A 209 17.36 21.66 -51.22
N ASP A 210 18.25 21.57 -50.24
CA ASP A 210 17.87 21.81 -48.85
C ASP A 210 18.06 23.27 -48.45
N LEU A 211 16.94 23.92 -48.19
CA LEU A 211 16.86 25.30 -47.72
C LEU A 211 17.05 25.43 -46.20
N ILE A 212 16.91 24.35 -45.41
CA ILE A 212 16.94 24.41 -43.94
C ILE A 212 18.36 24.46 -43.38
N HIS A 213 19.27 23.66 -43.95
CA HIS A 213 20.65 23.66 -43.49
C HIS A 213 21.56 24.55 -44.35
N ASN A 214 21.06 25.12 -45.46
CA ASN A 214 21.74 26.08 -46.33
C ASN A 214 23.22 25.70 -46.60
N ARG A 215 23.46 24.53 -47.18
CA ARG A 215 24.83 24.02 -47.40
C ARG A 215 25.32 24.15 -48.84
N PHE A 216 24.46 24.61 -49.75
CA PHE A 216 24.78 24.75 -51.16
C PHE A 216 25.23 26.18 -51.54
N LEU A 217 25.04 27.14 -50.65
CA LEU A 217 25.31 28.56 -50.93
C LEU A 217 26.32 29.09 -49.92
N ILE A 218 27.50 29.48 -50.42
CA ILE A 218 28.58 30.06 -49.62
C ILE A 218 28.65 31.55 -49.92
N LEU A 219 28.35 32.37 -48.93
CA LEU A 219 28.39 33.83 -49.01
C LEU A 219 29.76 34.39 -48.64
N GLN A 220 29.98 35.63 -49.06
CA GLN A 220 31.14 36.40 -48.63
C GLN A 220 31.12 36.58 -47.10
N GLY A 221 32.23 36.22 -46.45
CA GLY A 221 32.38 36.31 -44.99
C GLY A 221 32.00 35.03 -44.24
N GLU A 222 31.25 34.11 -44.85
CA GLU A 222 30.91 32.83 -44.18
C GLU A 222 32.15 31.96 -43.93
N VAL A 223 33.12 31.96 -44.85
CA VAL A 223 34.39 31.24 -44.65
C VAL A 223 35.17 31.79 -43.45
N GLU A 224 35.14 33.11 -43.25
CA GLU A 224 35.77 33.74 -42.10
C GLU A 224 35.02 33.41 -40.80
N GLN A 225 33.68 33.42 -40.84
CA GLN A 225 32.85 32.98 -39.70
C GLN A 225 33.14 31.54 -39.30
N ILE A 226 33.23 30.62 -40.27
CA ILE A 226 33.58 29.22 -40.03
C ILE A 226 34.99 29.11 -39.44
N ALA A 227 35.96 29.90 -39.93
CA ALA A 227 37.30 29.91 -39.37
C ALA A 227 37.37 30.46 -37.92
N LEU A 228 36.43 31.33 -37.54
CA LEU A 228 36.29 31.90 -36.21
C LEU A 228 35.35 31.09 -35.29
N MET A 229 34.74 30.01 -35.78
CA MET A 229 33.88 29.16 -34.97
C MET A 229 34.66 28.54 -33.81
N LYS A 230 34.05 28.54 -32.64
CA LYS A 230 34.59 27.86 -31.46
C LYS A 230 34.44 26.34 -31.64
N PRO A 231 35.29 25.51 -31.01
CA PRO A 231 35.17 24.05 -31.10
C PRO A 231 33.80 23.50 -30.67
N LYS A 232 33.15 24.14 -29.70
CA LYS A 232 31.82 23.80 -29.19
C LYS A 232 31.04 25.08 -28.90
N ALA A 233 29.72 25.04 -29.10
CA ALA A 233 28.82 26.08 -28.65
C ALA A 233 28.95 26.32 -27.14
N LEU A 234 29.06 27.59 -26.74
CA LEU A 234 29.04 27.98 -25.31
C LEU A 234 27.61 28.17 -24.81
N ASN A 235 26.72 28.63 -25.69
CA ASN A 235 25.32 28.91 -25.43
C ASN A 235 24.49 28.12 -26.44
N GLU A 236 23.24 27.79 -26.12
CA GLU A 236 22.33 27.06 -27.02
C GLU A 236 22.02 27.81 -28.33
N ASN A 237 22.25 29.13 -28.36
CA ASN A 237 21.98 29.98 -29.51
C ASN A 237 23.22 30.25 -30.39
N ASP A 238 24.41 29.84 -29.95
CA ASP A 238 25.63 29.98 -30.72
C ASP A 238 25.96 28.63 -31.39
N ASP A 239 26.29 28.64 -32.68
CA ASP A 239 26.76 27.44 -33.37
C ASP A 239 28.28 27.31 -33.23
N GLY A 240 28.74 26.18 -32.68
CA GLY A 240 30.14 25.78 -32.71
C GLY A 240 30.46 24.86 -33.88
N MET A 241 31.73 24.54 -34.05
CA MET A 241 32.20 23.63 -35.10
C MET A 241 31.65 22.21 -34.92
N LEU A 242 31.50 21.76 -33.66
CA LEU A 242 30.91 20.45 -33.37
C LEU A 242 29.45 20.39 -33.81
N GLU A 243 28.65 21.38 -33.42
CA GLU A 243 27.24 21.47 -33.78
C GLU A 243 27.08 21.55 -35.31
N TYR A 244 27.95 22.31 -35.98
CA TYR A 244 28.00 22.38 -37.44
C TYR A 244 28.29 21.01 -38.09
N LEU A 245 29.23 20.23 -37.55
CA LEU A 245 29.54 18.88 -38.04
C LEU A 245 28.43 17.86 -37.72
N GLU A 246 27.84 17.93 -36.53
CA GLU A 246 26.71 17.09 -36.13
C GLU A 246 25.50 17.33 -37.04
N ASP A 247 25.27 18.59 -37.41
CA ASP A 247 24.27 18.95 -38.39
C ASP A 247 24.59 18.35 -39.77
N ILE A 248 25.85 18.37 -40.22
CA ILE A 248 26.28 17.79 -41.51
C ILE A 248 26.01 16.27 -41.56
N ILE A 249 26.37 15.58 -40.50
CA ILE A 249 26.18 14.13 -40.36
C ILE A 249 24.70 13.79 -40.09
N GLY A 250 23.93 14.77 -39.60
CA GLY A 250 22.54 14.62 -39.18
C GLY A 250 22.40 13.95 -37.81
N SER A 251 23.44 13.94 -36.98
CA SER A 251 23.42 13.40 -35.62
C SER A 251 22.73 14.34 -34.63
N SER A 252 22.56 15.62 -34.97
CA SER A 252 21.84 16.59 -34.13
C SER A 252 20.42 16.16 -33.79
N ARG A 253 19.77 15.39 -34.67
CA ARG A 253 18.44 14.80 -34.44
C ARG A 253 18.37 13.81 -33.27
N LEU A 254 19.49 13.19 -32.91
CA LEU A 254 19.56 12.18 -31.85
C LEU A 254 19.79 12.78 -30.47
N LYS A 255 20.30 14.01 -30.39
CA LYS A 255 20.72 14.63 -29.15
C LYS A 255 19.57 14.76 -28.15
N ILE A 256 18.48 15.41 -28.57
CA ILE A 256 17.30 15.65 -27.72
C ILE A 256 16.62 14.33 -27.30
N PRO A 257 16.33 13.38 -28.22
CA PRO A 257 15.92 12.02 -27.89
C PRO A 257 16.73 11.34 -26.78
N ILE A 258 18.06 11.34 -26.92
CA ILE A 258 18.97 10.67 -25.98
C ILE A 258 18.94 11.36 -24.62
N GLU A 259 19.02 12.69 -24.59
CA GLU A 259 18.97 13.47 -23.35
C GLU A 259 17.65 13.28 -22.58
N THR A 260 16.53 13.15 -23.28
CA THR A 260 15.21 12.89 -22.68
C THR A 260 15.11 11.47 -22.14
N ILE A 261 15.55 10.47 -22.90
CA ILE A 261 15.61 9.07 -22.42
C ILE A 261 16.51 8.97 -21.18
N GLN A 262 17.69 9.60 -21.21
CA GLN A 262 18.64 9.56 -20.12
C GLN A 262 18.04 10.16 -18.84
N ARG A 263 17.40 11.33 -18.92
CA ARG A 263 16.70 11.94 -17.79
C ARG A 263 15.62 11.01 -17.20
N LYS A 264 14.87 10.30 -18.04
CA LYS A 264 13.85 9.37 -17.53
C LYS A 264 14.44 8.11 -16.92
N ILE A 265 15.52 7.58 -17.48
CA ILE A 265 16.25 6.45 -16.90
C ILE A 265 16.73 6.80 -15.50
N ASP A 266 17.29 8.00 -15.31
CA ASP A 266 17.77 8.45 -14.01
C ASP A 266 16.62 8.52 -12.98
N GLN A 267 15.46 9.06 -13.36
CA GLN A 267 14.26 9.08 -12.50
C GLN A 267 13.78 7.68 -12.11
N LEU A 268 13.63 6.78 -13.09
CA LEU A 268 13.19 5.40 -12.84
C LEU A 268 14.20 4.63 -11.98
N GLN A 269 15.49 4.92 -12.14
CA GLN A 269 16.54 4.33 -11.33
C GLN A 269 16.46 4.80 -9.88
N GLU A 270 16.15 6.08 -9.64
CA GLU A 270 15.91 6.62 -8.31
C GLU A 270 14.68 5.96 -7.64
N GLU A 271 13.54 5.90 -8.35
CA GLU A 271 12.32 5.24 -7.86
C GLU A 271 12.54 3.76 -7.53
N ARG A 272 13.20 3.02 -8.43
CA ARG A 272 13.58 1.62 -8.20
C ARG A 272 14.45 1.49 -6.96
N SER A 273 15.43 2.37 -6.78
CA SER A 273 16.33 2.33 -5.64
C SER A 273 15.58 2.54 -4.31
N ALA A 274 14.63 3.48 -4.29
CA ALA A 274 13.80 3.76 -3.12
C ALA A 274 12.92 2.55 -2.75
N GLN A 275 12.25 1.95 -3.74
CA GLN A 275 11.41 0.78 -3.52
C GLN A 275 12.23 -0.44 -3.07
N LEU A 276 13.38 -0.68 -3.69
CA LEU A 276 14.28 -1.78 -3.35
C LEU A 276 14.82 -1.63 -1.92
N ASN A 277 15.15 -0.41 -1.48
CA ASN A 277 15.53 -0.14 -0.10
C ASN A 277 14.39 -0.46 0.86
N ARG A 278 13.15 -0.04 0.55
CA ARG A 278 11.97 -0.34 1.36
C ARG A 278 11.71 -1.84 1.49
N THR A 279 11.84 -2.60 0.40
CA THR A 279 11.68 -4.05 0.43
C THR A 279 12.78 -4.73 1.27
N LYS A 280 14.03 -4.26 1.17
CA LYS A 280 15.13 -4.77 2.01
C LYS A 280 14.91 -4.52 3.50
N PHE A 281 14.36 -3.35 3.87
CA PHE A 281 14.02 -3.08 5.27
C PHE A 281 12.93 -4.05 5.77
N ALA A 282 11.86 -4.24 5.01
CA ALA A 282 10.81 -5.19 5.36
C ALA A 282 11.30 -6.65 5.44
N GLU A 283 12.19 -7.05 4.52
CA GLU A 283 12.83 -8.37 4.56
C GLU A 283 13.69 -8.56 5.80
N LYS A 284 14.45 -7.52 6.20
CA LYS A 284 15.24 -7.54 7.42
C LYS A 284 14.36 -7.68 8.66
N GLU A 285 13.31 -6.87 8.79
CA GLU A 285 12.36 -6.97 9.92
C GLU A 285 11.70 -8.36 10.00
N LYS A 286 11.32 -8.93 8.85
CA LYS A 286 10.79 -10.29 8.79
C LYS A 286 11.80 -11.31 9.31
N ASN A 287 13.04 -11.25 8.84
CA ASN A 287 14.09 -12.18 9.26
C ASN A 287 14.42 -12.04 10.75
N ASP A 288 14.44 -10.81 11.27
CA ASP A 288 14.66 -10.53 12.69
C ASP A 288 13.49 -11.07 13.56
N ALA A 289 12.25 -11.03 13.06
CA ALA A 289 11.08 -11.54 13.76
C ALA A 289 10.87 -13.06 13.66
N GLU A 290 11.37 -13.71 12.60
CA GLU A 290 11.21 -15.16 12.39
C GLU A 290 11.85 -16.00 13.52
N GLY A 291 13.00 -15.58 14.05
CA GLY A 291 13.68 -16.27 15.14
C GLY A 291 12.85 -16.30 16.44
N PRO A 292 12.50 -15.12 17.00
CA PRO A 292 11.62 -15.00 18.17
C PRO A 292 10.28 -15.73 17.99
N MET A 293 9.68 -15.62 16.80
CA MET A 293 8.40 -16.30 16.51
C MET A 293 8.54 -17.82 16.57
N LYS A 294 9.60 -18.40 15.99
CA LYS A 294 9.86 -19.85 16.05
C LYS A 294 10.08 -20.31 17.50
N ASN A 295 10.82 -19.54 18.30
CA ASN A 295 11.04 -19.85 19.71
C ASN A 295 9.73 -19.82 20.51
N LEU A 296 8.91 -18.78 20.35
CA LEU A 296 7.62 -18.64 21.03
C LEU A 296 6.66 -19.79 20.67
N ILE A 297 6.62 -20.19 19.38
CA ILE A 297 5.81 -21.34 18.95
C ILE A 297 6.31 -22.64 19.61
N ALA A 298 7.62 -22.82 19.76
CA ALA A 298 8.17 -23.98 20.43
C ALA A 298 7.82 -24.00 21.92
N GLU A 299 7.94 -22.87 22.62
CA GLU A 299 7.54 -22.72 24.02
C GLU A 299 6.05 -23.02 24.22
N LEU A 300 5.16 -22.42 23.41
CA LEU A 300 3.72 -22.68 23.47
C LEU A 300 3.37 -24.16 23.23
N ARG A 301 4.12 -24.87 22.37
CA ARG A 301 3.94 -26.32 22.16
C ARG A 301 4.32 -27.11 23.41
N VAL A 302 5.43 -26.75 24.06
CA VAL A 302 5.87 -27.40 25.30
C VAL A 302 4.85 -27.14 26.41
N ASP A 303 4.40 -25.90 26.60
CA ASP A 303 3.41 -25.54 27.61
C ASP A 303 2.07 -26.24 27.40
N ASN A 304 1.60 -26.35 26.15
CA ASN A 304 0.42 -27.14 25.82
C ASN A 304 0.63 -28.62 26.17
N GLY A 305 1.81 -29.18 25.88
CA GLY A 305 2.16 -30.56 26.25
C GLY A 305 2.17 -30.79 27.77
N ILE A 306 2.76 -29.86 28.53
CA ILE A 306 2.76 -29.88 30.01
C ILE A 306 1.33 -29.80 30.53
N THR A 307 0.51 -28.89 29.99
CA THR A 307 -0.89 -28.69 30.41
C THR A 307 -1.74 -29.93 30.17
N LEU A 308 -1.60 -30.56 28.99
CA LEU A 308 -2.28 -31.82 28.67
C LEU A 308 -1.85 -32.95 29.62
N THR A 309 -0.56 -33.05 29.92
CA THR A 309 -0.03 -34.08 30.83
C THR A 309 -0.51 -33.87 32.26
N LYS A 310 -0.51 -32.62 32.75
CA LYS A 310 -1.08 -32.24 34.05
C LYS A 310 -2.57 -32.57 34.12
N ASN A 311 -3.33 -32.29 33.06
CA ASN A 311 -4.75 -32.63 33.00
C ASN A 311 -4.97 -34.15 33.10
N ARG A 312 -4.17 -34.95 32.38
CA ARG A 312 -4.22 -36.42 32.48
C ARG A 312 -3.87 -36.93 33.88
N LEU A 313 -2.87 -36.35 34.53
CA LEU A 313 -2.50 -36.70 35.91
C LEU A 313 -3.66 -36.41 36.87
N LEU A 314 -4.26 -35.21 36.79
CA LEU A 314 -5.42 -34.84 37.60
C LEU A 314 -6.62 -35.76 37.35
N GLN A 315 -6.84 -36.20 36.11
CA GLN A 315 -7.90 -37.19 35.81
C GLN A 315 -7.61 -38.55 36.46
N ALA A 316 -6.35 -39.02 36.42
CA ALA A 316 -5.94 -40.26 37.05
C ALA A 316 -6.07 -40.18 38.58
N ASP A 317 -5.65 -39.07 39.20
CA ASP A 317 -5.77 -38.85 40.64
C ASP A 317 -7.23 -38.74 41.07
N ARG A 318 -8.08 -38.04 40.29
CA ARG A 318 -9.54 -38.03 40.51
C ARG A 318 -10.14 -39.43 40.43
N TYR A 319 -9.67 -40.27 39.51
CA TYR A 319 -10.15 -41.64 39.41
C TYR A 319 -9.76 -42.47 40.64
N LYS A 320 -8.49 -42.39 41.07
CA LYS A 320 -8.00 -43.07 42.29
C LYS A 320 -8.80 -42.64 43.52
N ALA A 321 -8.94 -41.33 43.75
CA ALA A 321 -9.72 -40.80 44.85
C ALA A 321 -11.19 -41.27 44.81
N LYS A 322 -11.79 -41.40 43.61
CA LYS A 322 -13.15 -41.91 43.46
C LYS A 322 -13.26 -43.40 43.79
N VAL A 323 -12.23 -44.19 43.52
CA VAL A 323 -12.18 -45.62 43.89
C VAL A 323 -12.01 -45.77 45.40
N GLU A 324 -11.12 -44.99 46.02
CA GLU A 324 -10.93 -44.97 47.47
C GLU A 324 -12.21 -44.51 48.19
N LEU A 325 -12.86 -43.46 47.71
CA LEU A 325 -14.14 -42.98 48.25
C LEU A 325 -15.20 -44.09 48.21
N LYS A 326 -15.34 -44.81 47.10
CA LYS A 326 -16.28 -45.93 47.00
C LYS A 326 -15.97 -47.05 48.00
N ALA A 327 -14.69 -47.39 48.17
CA ALA A 327 -14.29 -48.42 49.13
C ALA A 327 -14.58 -47.98 50.58
N ASP A 328 -14.41 -46.70 50.90
CA ASP A 328 -14.73 -46.16 52.21
C ASP A 328 -16.25 -45.98 52.41
N GLU A 329 -17.02 -45.68 51.37
CA GLU A 329 -18.49 -45.72 51.39
C GLU A 329 -19.01 -47.14 51.69
N GLU A 330 -18.45 -48.18 51.05
CA GLU A 330 -18.79 -49.58 51.31
C GLU A 330 -18.49 -49.98 52.77
N LYS A 331 -17.31 -49.62 53.28
CA LYS A 331 -16.97 -49.85 54.70
C LYS A 331 -17.88 -49.07 55.65
N LYS A 332 -18.26 -47.85 55.29
CA LYS A 332 -19.18 -47.05 56.09
C LYS A 332 -20.56 -47.70 56.16
N GLU A 333 -21.07 -48.21 55.05
CA GLU A 333 -22.33 -48.98 55.04
C GLU A 333 -22.23 -50.25 55.90
N GLU A 334 -21.09 -50.94 55.89
CA GLU A 334 -20.83 -52.09 56.77
C GLU A 334 -20.83 -51.67 58.25
N PHE A 335 -20.10 -50.62 58.61
CA PHE A 335 -20.09 -50.10 59.98
C PHE A 335 -21.45 -49.55 60.44
N GLU A 336 -22.26 -48.96 59.54
CA GLU A 336 -23.61 -48.52 59.87
C GLU A 336 -24.53 -49.71 60.20
N LYS A 337 -24.42 -50.82 59.47
CA LYS A 337 -25.13 -52.07 59.79
C LYS A 337 -24.67 -52.65 61.13
N ASP A 338 -23.37 -52.74 61.35
CA ASP A 338 -22.81 -53.22 62.63
C ASP A 338 -23.25 -52.35 63.82
N LEU A 339 -23.33 -51.03 63.62
CA LEU A 339 -23.78 -50.09 64.64
C LEU A 339 -25.28 -50.22 64.91
N GLU A 340 -26.10 -50.49 63.89
CA GLU A 340 -27.53 -50.78 64.07
C GLU A 340 -27.74 -52.10 64.83
N ASP A 341 -27.00 -53.15 64.49
CA ASP A 341 -27.06 -54.44 65.18
C ASP A 341 -26.56 -54.33 66.63
N THR A 342 -25.50 -53.54 66.86
CA THR A 342 -25.00 -53.27 68.21
C THR A 342 -26.00 -52.46 69.03
N LYS A 343 -26.69 -51.49 68.43
CA LYS A 343 -27.79 -50.75 69.08
C LYS A 343 -28.94 -51.68 69.46
N LYS A 344 -29.37 -52.58 68.56
CA LYS A 344 -30.40 -53.58 68.86
C LYS A 344 -29.99 -54.46 70.05
N ARG A 345 -28.75 -54.97 70.04
CA ARG A 345 -28.20 -55.73 71.18
C ARG A 345 -28.14 -54.91 72.46
N GLN A 346 -27.79 -53.63 72.37
CA GLN A 346 -27.76 -52.73 73.52
C GLN A 346 -29.16 -52.50 74.10
N ASP A 347 -30.16 -52.29 73.25
CA ASP A 347 -31.57 -52.13 73.67
C ASP A 347 -32.12 -53.41 74.31
N GLU A 348 -31.77 -54.58 73.77
CA GLU A 348 -32.09 -55.89 74.37
C GLU A 348 -31.47 -56.04 75.76
N VAL A 349 -30.18 -55.69 75.91
CA VAL A 349 -29.48 -55.72 77.21
C VAL A 349 -30.09 -54.73 78.19
N LEU A 350 -30.46 -53.52 77.75
CA LEU A 350 -31.13 -52.52 78.60
C LEU A 350 -32.51 -52.99 79.05
N ALA A 351 -33.28 -53.65 78.17
CA ALA A 351 -34.56 -54.25 78.52
C ALA A 351 -34.38 -55.38 79.56
N LEU A 352 -33.39 -56.26 79.37
CA LEU A 352 -33.04 -57.29 80.33
C LEU A 352 -32.58 -56.70 81.67
N GLN A 353 -31.77 -55.63 81.67
CA GLN A 353 -31.37 -54.94 82.88
C GLN A 353 -32.57 -54.33 83.61
N LYS A 354 -33.51 -53.72 82.89
CA LYS A 354 -34.73 -53.15 83.49
C LYS A 354 -35.59 -54.24 84.13
N ASN A 355 -35.82 -55.35 83.42
CA ASN A 355 -36.55 -56.51 83.94
C ASN A 355 -35.88 -57.08 85.19
N ARG A 356 -34.55 -57.29 85.17
CA ARG A 356 -33.80 -57.72 86.36
C ARG A 356 -33.89 -56.73 87.52
N LYS A 357 -33.90 -55.42 87.25
CA LYS A 357 -34.03 -54.38 88.29
C LYS A 357 -35.43 -54.39 88.91
N ASP A 358 -36.46 -54.65 88.12
CA ASP A 358 -37.83 -54.77 88.60
C ASP A 358 -38.02 -56.08 89.41
N GLU A 359 -37.44 -57.19 88.96
CA GLU A 359 -37.36 -58.45 89.74
C GLU A 359 -36.62 -58.23 91.07
N GLN A 360 -35.47 -57.54 91.05
CA GLN A 360 -34.71 -57.22 92.26
C GLN A 360 -35.52 -56.35 93.23
N LYS A 361 -36.28 -55.35 92.74
CA LYS A 361 -37.18 -54.55 93.57
C LYS A 361 -38.32 -55.36 94.17
N GLN A 362 -38.91 -56.30 93.40
CA GLN A 362 -39.94 -57.18 93.92
C GLN A 362 -39.38 -58.10 95.01
N LEU A 363 -38.20 -58.67 94.78
CA LEU A 363 -37.52 -59.51 95.76
C LEU A 363 -37.17 -58.73 97.03
N GLN A 364 -36.66 -57.50 96.90
CA GLN A 364 -36.39 -56.59 98.02
C GLN A 364 -37.65 -56.34 98.87
N ARG A 365 -38.79 -56.03 98.23
CA ARG A 365 -40.08 -55.83 98.94
C ARG A 365 -40.56 -57.09 99.64
N SER A 366 -40.35 -58.26 99.04
CA SER A 366 -40.72 -59.54 99.66
C SER A 366 -39.83 -59.86 100.87
N PHE A 367 -38.55 -59.49 100.80
CA PHE A 367 -37.60 -59.65 101.90
C PHE A 367 -37.93 -58.72 103.07
N GLU A 368 -38.23 -57.45 102.82
CA GLU A 368 -38.64 -56.47 103.84
C GLU A 368 -39.90 -56.91 104.59
N LYS A 369 -40.94 -57.40 103.88
CA LYS A 369 -42.15 -57.94 104.51
C LYS A 369 -41.87 -59.14 105.41
N THR A 370 -41.05 -60.08 104.92
CA THR A 370 -40.67 -61.27 105.68
C THR A 370 -39.86 -60.89 106.92
N GLN A 371 -39.03 -59.84 106.83
CA GLN A 371 -38.24 -59.32 107.94
C GLN A 371 -39.11 -58.63 109.01
N GLU A 372 -40.13 -57.85 108.62
CA GLU A 372 -41.12 -57.29 109.56
C GLU A 372 -41.92 -58.37 110.30
N GLU A 373 -42.31 -59.44 109.61
CA GLU A 373 -43.00 -60.59 110.23
C GLU A 373 -42.09 -61.32 111.22
N TYR A 374 -40.81 -61.50 110.88
CA TYR A 374 -39.81 -62.08 111.78
C TYR A 374 -39.59 -61.24 113.06
N GLU A 375 -39.48 -59.90 112.95
CA GLU A 375 -39.30 -59.03 114.12
C GLU A 375 -40.51 -59.03 115.06
N LYS A 376 -41.74 -59.04 114.52
CA LYS A 376 -42.97 -59.15 115.33
C LYS A 376 -43.02 -60.46 116.12
N THR A 377 -42.66 -61.57 115.48
CA THR A 377 -42.65 -62.89 116.11
C THR A 377 -41.57 -62.98 117.19
N LYS A 378 -40.41 -62.35 116.97
CA LYS A 378 -39.33 -62.24 117.95
C LYS A 378 -39.73 -61.42 119.19
N GLN A 379 -40.46 -60.32 119.02
CA GLN A 379 -40.97 -59.51 120.15
C GLN A 379 -41.98 -60.28 121.00
N GLN A 380 -42.89 -61.02 120.36
CA GLN A 380 -43.88 -61.85 121.07
C GLN A 380 -43.22 -62.97 121.90
N LEU A 381 -42.12 -63.55 121.41
CA LEU A 381 -41.37 -64.58 122.14
C LEU A 381 -40.72 -64.03 123.43
N GLY A 382 -40.19 -62.81 123.37
CA GLY A 382 -39.52 -62.16 124.51
C GLY A 382 -40.46 -61.79 125.67
N GLU A 383 -41.71 -61.44 125.38
CA GLU A 383 -42.71 -61.14 126.43
C GLU A 383 -43.15 -62.41 127.18
N LEU A 384 -43.27 -63.54 126.47
CA LEU A 384 -43.62 -64.84 127.04
C LEU A 384 -42.50 -65.39 127.96
N GLU A 385 -41.23 -65.21 127.58
CA GLU A 385 -40.09 -65.64 128.40
C GLU A 385 -39.98 -64.88 129.74
N GLN A 386 -40.26 -63.56 129.73
CA GLN A 386 -40.25 -62.77 130.96
C GLN A 386 -41.39 -63.14 131.93
N ALA A 387 -42.55 -63.54 131.40
CA ALA A 387 -43.67 -64.03 132.21
C ALA A 387 -43.36 -65.39 132.86
N GLU A 388 -42.63 -66.27 132.16
CA GLU A 388 -42.24 -67.58 132.68
C GLU A 388 -41.22 -67.48 133.84
N GLN A 389 -40.23 -66.58 133.73
CA GLN A 389 -39.22 -66.37 134.77
C GLN A 389 -39.82 -65.84 136.08
N LYS A 390 -40.83 -64.95 136.03
CA LYS A 390 -41.51 -64.44 137.24
C LYS A 390 -42.29 -65.53 137.98
N ARG A 391 -42.99 -66.43 137.28
CA ARG A 391 -43.71 -67.57 137.91
C ARG A 391 -42.77 -68.58 138.56
N LYS A 392 -41.61 -68.86 137.96
CA LYS A 392 -40.61 -69.78 138.53
C LYS A 392 -40.01 -69.25 139.85
N ALA A 393 -39.83 -67.93 139.98
CA ALA A 393 -39.26 -67.32 141.18
C ALA A 393 -40.20 -67.35 142.41
N GLU A 394 -41.50 -67.18 142.23
CA GLU A 394 -42.49 -67.28 143.33
C GLU A 394 -42.64 -68.71 143.86
N LEU A 395 -42.60 -69.70 142.98
CA LEU A 395 -42.77 -71.12 143.32
C LEU A 395 -41.61 -71.65 144.19
N LEU A 396 -40.41 -71.11 144.00
CA LEU A 396 -39.22 -71.44 144.79
C LEU A 396 -39.27 -70.85 146.22
N ARG A 397 -39.80 -69.63 146.39
CA ARG A 397 -39.96 -68.98 147.70
C ARG A 397 -40.98 -69.71 148.60
N LEU A 398 -42.10 -70.15 148.02
CA LEU A 398 -43.14 -70.87 148.76
C LEU A 398 -42.68 -72.27 149.22
N ASN A 399 -41.90 -72.98 148.40
CA ASN A 399 -41.35 -74.29 148.75
C ASN A 399 -40.30 -74.24 149.87
N GLN A 400 -39.48 -73.18 149.93
CA GLN A 400 -38.51 -73.00 151.03
C GLN A 400 -39.18 -72.68 152.37
N ARG A 401 -40.31 -71.97 152.37
CA ARG A 401 -41.10 -71.68 153.58
C ARG A 401 -41.81 -72.93 154.11
N LYS A 402 -42.29 -73.80 153.21
CA LYS A 402 -42.89 -75.09 153.55
C LYS A 402 -41.90 -76.06 154.20
N LYS A 403 -40.65 -76.10 153.71
CA LYS A 403 -39.58 -76.95 154.28
C LYS A 403 -39.22 -76.60 155.72
N LYS A 404 -39.08 -75.30 156.04
CA LYS A 404 -38.72 -74.87 157.40
C LYS A 404 -39.77 -75.21 158.46
N LEU A 405 -41.06 -75.10 158.12
CA LEU A 405 -42.16 -75.45 159.03
C LEU A 405 -42.27 -76.97 159.27
N ILE A 406 -41.78 -77.81 158.35
CA ILE A 406 -41.74 -79.28 158.52
C ILE A 406 -40.58 -79.66 159.45
N ASP A 407 -39.44 -78.99 159.35
CA ASP A 407 -38.27 -79.25 160.21
C ASP A 407 -38.51 -78.81 161.67
N ASP A 408 -39.27 -77.74 161.90
CA ASP A 408 -39.64 -77.29 163.25
C ASP A 408 -40.64 -78.24 163.94
N ILE A 409 -41.52 -78.92 163.19
CA ILE A 409 -42.43 -79.95 163.73
C ILE A 409 -41.68 -81.26 164.04
N ALA A 410 -40.71 -81.65 163.20
CA ALA A 410 -39.93 -82.87 163.40
C ALA A 410 -39.02 -82.84 164.65
N ASN A 411 -38.57 -81.66 165.09
CA ASN A 411 -37.76 -81.53 166.30
C ASN A 411 -38.58 -81.51 167.60
N GLU A 412 -39.84 -81.08 167.56
CA GLU A 412 -40.78 -81.23 168.69
C GLU A 412 -41.25 -82.69 168.84
N GLU A 413 -41.46 -83.45 167.74
CA GLU A 413 -41.76 -84.90 167.82
C GLU A 413 -40.59 -85.73 168.39
N LYS A 414 -39.35 -85.24 168.26
CA LYS A 414 -38.18 -85.83 168.93
C LYS A 414 -38.08 -85.52 170.43
N LYS A 415 -38.99 -84.75 171.02
CA LYS A 415 -39.09 -84.64 172.50
C LYS A 415 -39.39 -85.97 173.20
N VAL A 416 -40.01 -86.97 172.57
CA VAL A 416 -40.87 -87.88 173.35
C VAL A 416 -40.37 -89.34 173.43
N PHE A 417 -39.41 -89.77 172.60
CA PHE A 417 -39.22 -91.21 172.37
C PHE A 417 -38.00 -91.93 172.99
N PHE A 418 -36.93 -91.28 173.48
CA PHE A 418 -35.82 -92.07 174.10
C PHE A 418 -35.34 -91.54 175.46
N PHE A 419 -36.35 -91.14 176.23
CA PHE A 419 -36.37 -91.06 177.70
C PHE A 419 -36.74 -92.43 178.32
N LEU A 420 -36.68 -93.55 177.57
CA LEU A 420 -37.06 -94.91 178.00
C LEU A 420 -36.00 -95.95 177.58
N PHE A 421 -35.37 -96.61 178.57
CA PHE A 421 -34.36 -97.70 178.52
C PHE A 421 -32.92 -97.30 178.15
N SER A 422 -31.88 -97.30 179.01
CA SER A 422 -31.55 -97.95 180.31
C SER A 422 -31.62 -99.49 180.35
N VAL A 423 -30.47 -100.09 180.70
CA VAL A 423 -30.18 -101.47 181.14
C VAL A 423 -29.91 -102.52 180.06
N GLY A 424 -28.66 -103.00 180.09
CA GLY A 424 -28.06 -104.09 179.31
C GLY A 424 -26.56 -104.09 179.52
#